data_AF-A0AAE9LU32-F1
#
_entry.id   AF-A0AAE9LU32-F1
#
_cell.length_a   1.000
_cell.length_b   1.000
_cell.length_c   1.000
_cell.angle_alpha   90.00
_cell.angle_beta   90.00
_cell.angle_gamma   90.00
#
_symmetry.space_group_name_H-M   'P 1'
#
loop_
_entity.id
_entity.type
_entity.pdbx_description
1 polymer ?
#
loop_
_entity_poly.entity_id
_entity_poly.type
_entity_poly.pdbx_seq_one_letter_code
_entity_poly.pdbx_strand_id
1 'polypeptide(L)'
;MKQISQLQPISKDLFFKITILKSMMYCGVLWGLYNQGWAIMSDQDDFIFPFWMNSVQAHKYAEVHWPSYTPRRITPADFQKSLLPTLTRLKVIPALCNSSSQKFKLTTQQMRHFFFADVQLQSA
;
A
#
# COMPACT_ATOMS: atom_id res chain seq x y z
N MET A 1 -21.63 -1.37 28.08
CA MET A 1 -20.36 -2.13 28.01
C MET A 1 -20.01 -2.31 26.54
N LYS A 2 -18.87 -1.76 26.07
CA LYS A 2 -18.48 -1.83 24.65
C LYS A 2 -17.94 -3.22 24.35
N GLN A 3 -18.60 -3.95 23.47
CA GLN A 3 -18.10 -5.24 22.95
C GLN A 3 -16.83 -4.96 22.13
N ILE A 4 -15.69 -5.38 22.67
CA ILE A 4 -14.45 -5.43 21.89
C ILE A 4 -14.60 -6.62 20.97
N SER A 5 -14.93 -6.35 19.71
CA SER A 5 -15.07 -7.34 18.65
C SER A 5 -13.81 -8.21 18.63
N GLN A 6 -14.00 -9.53 18.79
CA GLN A 6 -12.94 -10.53 18.71
C GLN A 6 -12.28 -10.46 17.33
N LEU A 7 -11.16 -9.74 17.25
CA LEU A 7 -10.29 -9.78 16.08
C LEU A 7 -9.70 -11.20 16.01
N GLN A 8 -10.11 -11.97 15.00
CA GLN A 8 -9.54 -13.30 14.79
C GLN A 8 -8.02 -13.19 14.57
N PRO A 9 -7.23 -14.15 15.09
CA PRO A 9 -5.79 -14.13 14.92
C PRO A 9 -5.46 -14.12 13.42
N ILE A 10 -4.72 -13.10 13.00
CA ILE A 10 -4.19 -12.98 11.65
C ILE A 10 -3.43 -14.28 11.32
N SER A 11 -3.71 -14.90 10.16
CA SER A 11 -2.99 -16.11 9.75
C SER A 11 -1.48 -15.84 9.71
N LYS A 12 -0.65 -16.81 10.11
CA LYS A 12 0.80 -16.63 10.21
C LYS A 12 1.42 -16.11 8.90
N ASP A 13 0.91 -16.56 7.76
CA ASP A 13 1.31 -16.08 6.43
C ASP A 13 0.98 -14.60 6.20
N LEU A 14 -0.21 -14.17 6.63
CA LEU A 14 -0.65 -12.79 6.51
C LEU A 14 0.19 -11.88 7.43
N PHE A 15 0.46 -12.32 8.66
CA PHE A 15 1.33 -11.61 9.59
C PHE A 15 2.76 -11.46 9.04
N PHE A 16 3.32 -12.52 8.46
CA PHE A 16 4.65 -12.48 7.85
C PHE A 16 4.71 -11.53 6.65
N LYS A 17 3.71 -11.58 5.76
CA LYS A 17 3.58 -10.64 4.63
C LYS A 17 3.49 -9.18 5.10
N ILE A 18 2.69 -8.92 6.13
CA ILE A 18 2.54 -7.59 6.73
C ILE A 18 3.85 -7.13 7.37
N THR A 19 4.57 -8.03 8.06
CA THR A 19 5.85 -7.72 8.70
C THR A 19 6.91 -7.33 7.66
N ILE A 20 7.01 -8.06 6.54
CA ILE A 20 7.90 -7.71 5.44
C ILE A 20 7.55 -6.33 4.89
N LEU A 21 6.26 -6.12 4.57
CA LEU A 21 5.76 -4.84 4.09
C LEU A 21 6.13 -3.69 5.03
N LYS A 22 5.92 -3.87 6.34
CA LYS A 22 6.22 -2.89 7.37
C LYS A 22 7.71 -2.55 7.40
N SER A 23 8.57 -3.57 7.48
CA SER A 23 10.03 -3.38 7.42
C SER A 23 10.45 -2.63 6.17
N MET A 24 9.84 -2.91 5.01
CA MET A 24 10.15 -2.22 3.76
C MET A 24 9.66 -0.76 3.74
N MET A 25 8.55 -0.48 4.41
CA MET A 25 8.12 0.90 4.60
C MET A 25 9.09 1.65 5.53
N TYR A 26 9.57 1.04 6.61
CA TYR A 26 10.62 1.64 7.44
C TYR A 26 11.94 1.83 6.66
N CYS A 27 12.26 0.93 5.72
CA CYS A 27 13.36 1.11 4.76
C CYS A 27 13.06 2.15 3.65
N GLY A 28 11.84 2.68 3.60
CA GLY A 28 11.45 3.80 2.74
C GLY A 28 11.26 3.47 1.26
N VAL A 29 10.84 2.25 0.92
CA VAL A 29 10.71 1.82 -0.48
C VAL A 29 9.30 1.30 -0.80
N LEU A 30 8.38 2.25 -1.01
CA LEU A 30 7.17 2.01 -1.77
C LEU A 30 7.30 2.70 -3.13
N TRP A 31 6.79 2.07 -4.18
CA TRP A 31 6.82 2.60 -5.54
C TRP A 31 5.42 2.60 -6.11
N GLY A 32 5.03 3.70 -6.74
CA GLY A 32 3.82 3.81 -7.54
C GLY A 32 4.16 4.22 -8.97
N LEU A 33 3.15 4.24 -9.84
CA LEU A 33 3.30 4.71 -11.21
C LEU A 33 2.69 6.10 -11.36
N TYR A 34 3.43 7.00 -12.02
CA TYR A 34 3.07 8.41 -12.12
C TYR A 34 3.15 8.91 -13.58
N ASN A 35 2.08 9.59 -14.01
CA ASN A 35 2.02 10.38 -15.25
C ASN A 35 0.97 11.48 -15.09
N GLN A 36 1.41 12.70 -14.77
CA GLN A 36 0.52 13.83 -14.42
C GLN A 36 -0.51 13.52 -13.32
N GLY A 37 -0.27 12.46 -12.53
CA GLY A 37 -1.21 11.89 -11.60
C GLY A 37 -0.79 10.47 -11.20
N TRP A 38 -1.31 9.98 -10.08
CA TRP A 38 -1.08 8.60 -9.65
C TRP A 38 -1.94 7.65 -10.47
N ALA A 39 -1.34 6.55 -10.90
CA ALA A 39 -2.06 5.52 -11.62
C ALA A 39 -3.07 4.82 -10.69
N ILE A 40 -4.30 4.68 -11.17
CA ILE A 40 -5.40 3.97 -10.51
C ILE A 40 -6.00 3.03 -11.54
N MET A 41 -6.36 1.82 -11.13
CA MET A 41 -7.03 0.85 -12.01
C MET A 41 -8.31 0.32 -11.38
N SER A 42 -9.25 -0.08 -12.22
CA SER A 42 -10.39 -0.89 -11.78
C SER A 42 -9.96 -2.33 -11.55
N ASP A 43 -10.43 -2.92 -10.46
CA ASP A 43 -10.23 -4.32 -10.11
C ASP A 43 -11.54 -4.90 -9.56
N GLN A 44 -12.33 -5.50 -10.45
CA GLN A 44 -13.72 -5.90 -10.19
C GLN A 44 -14.56 -4.66 -9.82
N ASP A 45 -15.18 -4.66 -8.64
CA ASP A 45 -16.00 -3.55 -8.13
C ASP A 45 -15.19 -2.46 -7.41
N ASP A 46 -13.88 -2.66 -7.24
CA ASP A 46 -13.01 -1.72 -6.53
C ASP A 46 -12.17 -0.86 -7.48
N PHE A 47 -11.88 0.37 -7.07
CA PHE A 47 -10.77 1.14 -7.60
C PHE A 47 -9.54 0.90 -6.73
N ILE A 48 -8.43 0.53 -7.36
CA ILE A 48 -7.19 0.24 -6.63
C ILE A 48 -6.05 1.14 -7.06
N PHE A 49 -5.23 1.48 -6.07
CA PHE A 49 -3.93 2.12 -6.28
C PHE A 49 -2.85 1.02 -6.23
N PRO A 50 -2.31 0.58 -7.38
CA PRO A 50 -1.27 -0.42 -7.39
C PRO A 50 0.06 0.18 -6.93
N PHE A 51 0.74 -0.54 -6.04
CA PHE A 51 2.07 -0.19 -5.59
C PHE A 51 2.99 -1.41 -5.54
N TRP A 52 4.30 -1.15 -5.56
CA TRP A 52 5.35 -2.16 -5.60
C TRP A 52 6.39 -1.93 -4.53
N MET A 53 7.09 -3.01 -4.22
CA MET A 53 8.17 -3.06 -3.23
C MET A 53 9.51 -2.54 -3.78
N ASN A 54 9.68 -2.45 -5.10
CA ASN A 54 10.88 -1.91 -5.73
C ASN A 54 10.57 -1.31 -7.11
N SER A 55 11.48 -0.47 -7.59
CA SER A 55 11.35 0.22 -8.89
C SER A 55 11.35 -0.74 -10.08
N VAL A 56 12.11 -1.84 -10.02
CA VAL A 56 12.23 -2.80 -11.13
C VAL A 56 10.88 -3.46 -11.42
N GLN A 57 10.14 -3.86 -10.39
CA GLN A 57 8.81 -4.43 -10.55
C GLN A 57 7.81 -3.41 -11.10
N ALA A 58 7.83 -2.18 -10.58
CA ALA A 58 6.98 -1.10 -11.09
C ALA A 58 7.28 -0.80 -12.56
N HIS A 59 8.57 -0.77 -12.94
CA HIS A 59 9.01 -0.50 -14.31
C HIS A 59 8.53 -1.58 -15.27
N LYS A 60 8.82 -2.86 -14.96
CA LYS A 60 8.38 -4.00 -15.78
C LYS A 60 6.87 -4.02 -15.97
N TYR A 61 6.11 -3.67 -14.93
CA TYR A 61 4.67 -3.58 -15.04
C TYR A 61 4.24 -2.46 -16.00
N ALA A 62 4.86 -1.28 -15.88
CA ALA A 62 4.59 -0.12 -16.73
C ALA A 62 4.89 -0.39 -18.21
N GLU A 63 6.03 -1.02 -18.52
CA GLU A 63 6.41 -1.34 -19.91
C GLU A 63 5.31 -2.15 -20.64
N VAL A 64 4.66 -3.06 -19.93
CA VAL A 64 3.62 -3.93 -20.51
C VAL A 64 2.24 -3.28 -20.48
N HIS A 65 1.86 -2.64 -19.37
CA HIS A 65 0.47 -2.22 -19.16
C HIS A 65 0.26 -0.71 -19.30
N TRP A 66 1.24 0.11 -18.91
CA TRP A 66 1.14 1.56 -18.80
C TRP A 66 2.42 2.27 -19.27
N PRO A 67 2.74 2.21 -20.58
CA PRO A 67 4.04 2.65 -21.10
C PRO A 67 4.30 4.15 -20.93
N SER A 68 3.25 4.96 -20.76
CA SER A 68 3.36 6.40 -20.48
C SER A 68 3.60 6.74 -19.01
N TYR A 69 3.59 5.76 -18.11
CA TYR A 69 3.79 5.96 -16.68
C TYR A 69 5.21 5.59 -16.24
N THR A 70 5.73 6.36 -15.28
CA THR A 70 7.08 6.15 -14.75
C THR A 70 7.04 5.74 -13.27
N PRO A 71 7.90 4.81 -12.83
CA PRO A 71 8.05 4.47 -11.42
C PRO A 71 8.48 5.68 -10.60
N ARG A 72 7.72 5.97 -9.55
CA ARG A 72 8.01 7.04 -8.60
C ARG A 72 8.05 6.50 -7.18
N ARG A 73 9.15 6.78 -6.47
CA ARG A 73 9.31 6.44 -5.06
C ARG A 73 8.32 7.24 -4.22
N ILE A 74 7.74 6.58 -3.23
CA ILE A 74 6.83 7.15 -2.23
C ILE A 74 7.50 6.95 -0.88
N THR A 75 7.81 8.05 -0.21
CA THR A 75 8.40 7.98 1.14
C THR A 75 7.32 7.62 2.17
N PRO A 76 7.69 7.08 3.34
CA PRO A 76 6.71 6.79 4.40
C PRO A 76 5.96 8.04 4.86
N ALA A 77 6.65 9.18 4.92
CA ALA A 77 6.05 10.47 5.28
C ALA A 77 5.02 10.93 4.24
N ASP A 78 5.36 10.87 2.95
CA ASP A 78 4.42 11.22 1.87
C ASP A 78 3.24 10.26 1.82
N PHE A 79 3.51 8.97 2.06
CA PHE A 79 2.48 7.95 2.13
C PHE A 79 1.47 8.27 3.24
N GLN A 80 1.95 8.58 4.44
CA GLN A 80 1.10 8.87 5.59
C GLN A 80 0.35 10.19 5.49
N LYS A 81 1.05 11.26 5.11
CA LYS A 81 0.54 12.64 5.20
C LYS A 81 -0.26 13.06 3.98
N SER A 82 0.02 12.48 2.80
CA SER A 82 -0.57 12.91 1.54
C SER A 82 -1.35 11.79 0.84
N LEU A 83 -0.70 10.66 0.58
CA LEU A 83 -1.31 9.62 -0.26
C LEU A 83 -2.46 8.90 0.46
N LEU A 84 -2.27 8.43 1.69
CA LEU A 84 -3.32 7.73 2.45
C LEU A 84 -4.61 8.56 2.59
N PRO A 85 -4.58 9.83 3.05
CA PRO A 85 -5.78 10.66 3.10
C PRO A 85 -6.46 10.81 1.73
N THR A 86 -5.68 10.94 0.66
CA THR A 86 -6.20 11.05 -0.71
C THR A 86 -6.92 9.77 -1.14
N LEU A 87 -6.30 8.61 -0.92
CA LEU A 87 -6.90 7.31 -1.24
C LEU A 87 -8.18 7.07 -0.44
N THR A 88 -8.20 7.42 0.85
CA THR A 88 -9.40 7.34 1.69
C THR A 88 -10.53 8.21 1.13
N ARG A 89 -10.24 9.47 0.77
CA ARG A 89 -11.24 10.39 0.22
C ARG A 89 -11.82 9.89 -1.11
N LEU A 90 -10.98 9.32 -1.98
CA LEU A 90 -11.36 8.81 -3.29
C LEU A 90 -11.95 7.40 -3.25
N LYS A 91 -12.05 6.77 -2.07
CA LYS A 91 -12.46 5.36 -1.90
C LYS A 91 -11.63 4.40 -2.75
N VAL A 92 -10.33 4.67 -2.87
CA VAL A 92 -9.37 3.85 -3.61
C VAL A 92 -8.60 2.95 -2.64
N ILE A 93 -8.50 1.67 -2.96
CA ILE A 93 -7.85 0.66 -2.13
C ILE A 93 -6.39 0.50 -2.54
N PRO A 94 -5.41 0.73 -1.65
CA PRO A 94 -4.02 0.41 -1.96
C PRO A 94 -3.81 -1.11 -2.09
N ALA A 95 -3.16 -1.53 -3.16
CA ALA A 95 -2.91 -2.93 -3.47
C ALA A 95 -1.42 -3.18 -3.80
N LEU A 96 -0.78 -4.08 -3.05
CA LEU A 96 0.56 -4.54 -3.37
C LEU A 96 0.49 -5.47 -4.58
N CYS A 97 1.15 -5.08 -5.66
CA CYS A 97 1.28 -5.87 -6.87
C CYS A 97 2.62 -6.62 -6.88
N ASN A 98 2.60 -7.87 -7.31
CA ASN A 98 3.80 -8.68 -7.52
C ASN A 98 3.91 -9.19 -8.96
N SER A 99 5.02 -9.86 -9.27
CA SER A 99 5.26 -10.43 -10.61
C SER A 99 4.32 -11.58 -10.97
N SER A 100 3.63 -12.21 -10.01
CA SER A 100 2.72 -13.33 -10.26
C SER A 100 1.27 -12.88 -10.52
N SER A 101 1.06 -11.59 -10.82
CA SER A 101 -0.26 -10.97 -11.02
C SER A 101 -1.17 -11.03 -9.79
N GLN A 102 -0.64 -11.42 -8.62
CA GLN A 102 -1.40 -11.38 -7.39
C GLN A 102 -1.40 -9.96 -6.84
N LYS A 103 -2.58 -9.52 -6.39
CA LYS A 103 -2.80 -8.22 -5.79
C LYS A 103 -3.20 -8.42 -4.34
N PHE A 104 -2.41 -7.90 -3.43
CA PHE A 104 -2.71 -7.94 -2.01
C PHE A 104 -3.31 -6.61 -1.59
N LYS A 105 -4.65 -6.58 -1.48
CA LYS A 105 -5.43 -5.40 -1.10
C LYS A 105 -5.40 -5.19 0.42
N LEU A 106 -5.12 -3.96 0.83
CA LEU A 106 -5.23 -3.53 2.23
C LEU A 106 -6.08 -2.26 2.27
N THR A 107 -7.03 -2.17 3.19
CA THR A 107 -7.77 -0.92 3.40
C THR A 107 -6.84 0.17 3.90
N THR A 108 -7.18 1.44 3.65
CA THR A 108 -6.38 2.58 4.15
C THR A 108 -6.25 2.59 5.68
N GLN A 109 -7.25 2.07 6.41
CA GLN A 109 -7.17 1.88 7.86
C GLN A 109 -6.18 0.78 8.25
N GLN A 110 -6.22 -0.38 7.57
CA GLN A 110 -5.24 -1.45 7.78
C GLN A 110 -3.83 -0.97 7.46
N MET A 111 -3.64 -0.24 6.35
CA MET A 111 -2.36 0.41 6.06
C MET A 111 -1.95 1.29 7.25
N ARG A 112 -2.81 2.23 7.68
CA ARG A 112 -2.48 3.12 8.80
C ARG A 112 -2.05 2.35 10.06
N HIS A 113 -2.78 1.30 10.41
CA HIS A 113 -2.51 0.48 11.57
C HIS A 113 -1.18 -0.29 11.44
N PHE A 114 -1.01 -1.08 10.38
CA PHE A 114 0.16 -1.94 10.23
C PHE A 114 1.46 -1.15 10.05
N PHE A 115 1.38 0.02 9.42
CA PHE A 115 2.54 0.79 9.04
C PHE A 115 2.91 1.88 10.04
N PHE A 116 1.94 2.48 10.74
CA PHE A 116 2.18 3.68 11.55
C PHE A 116 1.69 3.60 13.00
N ALA A 117 1.08 2.49 13.45
CA ALA A 117 0.55 2.40 14.83
C ALA A 117 1.64 2.47 15.91
N ASP A 118 2.84 1.94 15.67
CA ASP A 118 3.92 1.94 16.69
C ASP A 118 4.60 3.31 16.87
N VAL A 119 4.44 4.24 15.93
CA VAL A 119 5.10 5.55 16.00
C VAL A 119 4.52 6.42 17.14
N GLN A 120 3.31 6.11 17.62
CA GLN A 120 2.68 6.88 18.71
C GLN A 120 3.10 6.44 20.12
N LEU A 121 3.81 5.31 20.27
CA LEU A 121 4.25 4.79 21.58
C LEU A 121 5.60 5.34 22.04
N GLN A 122 6.30 6.13 21.21
CA GLN A 122 7.65 6.66 21.51
C GLN A 122 7.68 8.17 21.75
N SER A 123 6.52 8.83 21.85
CA SER A 123 6.42 10.24 22.26
C SER A 123 5.71 10.34 23.61
N ALA A 124 6.40 9.95 24.69
CA ALA A 124 6.07 10.24 26.08
C ALA A 124 7.36 10.54 26.83
#